data_AF-A0A845FVJ5-F1
#
_entry.id   AF-A0A845FVJ5-F1
#
_cell.length_a   1.000
_cell.length_b   1.000
_cell.length_c   1.000
_cell.angle_alpha   90.00
_cell.angle_beta   90.00
_cell.angle_gamma   90.00
#
_symmetry.space_group_name_H-M   'P 1'
#
loop_
_entity.id
_entity.type
_entity.pdbx_description
1 polymer ?
#
loop_
_entity_poly.entity_id
_entity_poly.type
_entity_poly.pdbx_seq_one_letter_code
_entity_poly.pdbx_strand_id
1 'polypeptide(L)'
;MNRQFRKVVQAGALVWMLALGQSVLADGADAALTLQQQWEKARYQMEGDAQLQAYEQLMAQAEKDKAAYPDSADVFAWSGIIKATYAGAKGGLGALKYAKSSKSDLETALGLNEAVMDGGAHNTLGTLYYKVPGWPVGFGDSDKAKEQLQRSLALNPKGIDSNYFYGEFLRDQGDYQGAWQYYEKALAAPPRPARPLADSGRRGEVEDAMEAIRTELD
;
A
#
# COMPACT_ATOMS: atom_id res chain seq x y z
N MET A 1 -1.00 69.86 -24.51
CA MET A 1 0.24 69.17 -24.94
C MET A 1 0.74 68.31 -23.78
N ASN A 2 0.70 66.99 -23.95
CA ASN A 2 1.40 65.91 -23.22
C ASN A 2 1.42 65.88 -21.67
N ARG A 3 0.81 64.84 -21.08
CA ARG A 3 1.52 63.61 -20.67
C ARG A 3 0.56 62.58 -20.05
N GLN A 4 0.33 61.51 -20.81
CA GLN A 4 0.00 60.18 -20.32
C GLN A 4 1.10 59.68 -19.37
N PHE A 5 0.76 58.95 -18.29
CA PHE A 5 1.36 57.66 -17.89
C PHE A 5 1.09 57.28 -16.41
N ARG A 6 0.78 55.99 -16.23
CA ARG A 6 0.88 55.14 -15.02
C ARG A 6 -0.19 55.39 -13.95
N LYS A 7 -0.92 54.38 -13.47
CA LYS A 7 -0.43 53.09 -12.96
C LYS A 7 -1.48 51.97 -13.15
N VAL A 8 -1.10 50.91 -13.85
CA VAL A 8 -1.67 49.56 -13.64
C VAL A 8 -0.59 48.78 -12.91
N VAL A 9 -0.73 48.61 -11.60
CA VAL A 9 0.03 47.63 -10.83
C VAL A 9 -0.87 47.14 -9.71
N GLN A 10 -1.28 45.88 -9.80
CA GLN A 10 -1.23 44.84 -8.75
C GLN A 10 -2.28 43.76 -9.03
N ALA A 11 -1.91 42.79 -9.86
CA ALA A 11 -2.59 41.49 -9.96
C ALA A 11 -1.54 40.37 -10.19
N GLY A 12 -0.34 40.50 -9.61
CA GLY A 12 0.81 39.63 -9.90
C GLY A 12 1.17 38.61 -8.81
N ALA A 13 0.60 38.69 -7.61
CA ALA A 13 1.05 37.88 -6.48
C ALA A 13 0.28 36.55 -6.29
N LEU A 14 -0.87 36.36 -6.94
CA LEU A 14 -1.73 35.17 -6.77
C LEU A 14 -1.39 33.99 -7.70
N VAL A 15 -0.60 34.22 -8.76
CA VAL A 15 -0.30 33.17 -9.76
C VAL A 15 0.94 32.34 -9.39
N TRP A 16 1.87 32.87 -8.58
CA TRP A 16 3.13 32.18 -8.26
C TRP A 16 3.01 31.11 -7.16
N MET A 17 2.05 31.22 -6.23
CA MET A 17 1.83 30.18 -5.21
C MET A 17 1.18 28.91 -5.79
N LEU A 18 0.37 29.03 -6.85
CA LEU A 18 -0.27 27.89 -7.50
C LEU A 18 0.73 27.01 -8.28
N ALA A 19 1.81 27.59 -8.82
CA ALA A 19 2.81 26.85 -9.59
C ALA A 19 3.72 25.97 -8.70
N LEU A 20 4.05 26.43 -7.48
CA LEU A 20 4.90 25.68 -6.54
C LEU A 20 4.18 24.45 -5.94
N GLY A 21 2.86 24.53 -5.74
CA GLY A 21 2.09 23.39 -5.24
C GLY A 21 2.00 22.24 -6.24
N GLN A 22 1.97 22.54 -7.54
CA GLN A 22 1.86 21.52 -8.58
C GLN A 22 3.16 20.73 -8.79
N SER A 23 4.34 21.37 -8.63
CA SER A 23 5.62 20.67 -8.77
C SER A 23 5.86 19.69 -7.62
N VAL A 24 5.58 20.09 -6.38
CA VAL A 24 5.78 19.23 -5.20
C VAL A 24 4.88 17.99 -5.21
N LEU A 25 3.63 18.12 -5.67
CA LEU A 25 2.72 16.98 -5.82
C LEU A 25 3.19 15.99 -6.89
N ALA A 26 3.70 16.49 -8.03
CA ALA A 26 4.25 15.64 -9.08
C ALA A 26 5.51 14.89 -8.61
N ASP A 27 6.42 15.60 -7.92
CA ASP A 27 7.63 15.00 -7.35
C ASP A 27 7.30 13.93 -6.29
N GLY A 28 6.24 14.13 -5.50
CA GLY A 28 5.73 13.15 -4.54
C GLY A 28 5.15 11.90 -5.19
N ALA A 29 4.46 12.04 -6.33
CA ALA A 29 3.95 10.91 -7.10
C ALA A 29 5.10 10.08 -7.72
N ASP A 30 6.14 10.76 -8.23
CA ASP A 30 7.33 10.11 -8.77
C ASP A 30 8.14 9.36 -7.68
N ALA A 31 8.23 9.94 -6.48
CA ALA A 31 8.83 9.27 -5.32
C ALA A 31 8.05 8.00 -4.93
N ALA A 32 6.72 8.09 -4.84
CA ALA A 32 5.86 6.94 -4.58
C ALA A 32 6.00 5.85 -5.66
N LEU A 33 6.07 6.24 -6.93
CA LEU A 33 6.29 5.31 -8.04
C LEU A 33 7.65 4.61 -7.95
N THR A 34 8.68 5.33 -7.53
CA THR A 34 10.03 4.76 -7.31
C THR A 34 10.01 3.71 -6.20
N LEU A 35 9.36 4.02 -5.06
CA LEU A 35 9.17 3.07 -3.96
C LEU A 35 8.39 1.83 -4.41
N GLN A 36 7.30 2.00 -5.16
CA GLN A 36 6.52 0.91 -5.75
C GLN A 36 7.40 -0.03 -6.57
N GLN A 37 8.11 0.50 -7.57
CA GLN A 37 8.85 -0.32 -8.54
C GLN A 37 10.00 -1.08 -7.86
N GLN A 38 10.66 -0.46 -6.90
CA GLN A 38 11.72 -1.10 -6.13
C GLN A 38 11.15 -2.17 -5.19
N TRP A 39 10.01 -1.91 -4.54
CA TRP A 39 9.31 -2.91 -3.74
C TRP A 39 8.91 -4.14 -4.56
N GLU A 40 8.38 -3.95 -5.78
CA GLU A 40 7.98 -5.07 -6.66
C GLU A 40 9.18 -5.97 -7.01
N LYS A 41 10.33 -5.37 -7.33
CA LYS A 41 11.57 -6.11 -7.59
C LYS A 41 12.03 -6.88 -6.36
N ALA A 42 12.06 -6.22 -5.20
CA ALA A 42 12.45 -6.87 -3.95
C ALA A 42 11.49 -8.03 -3.59
N ARG A 43 10.18 -7.83 -3.79
CA ARG A 43 9.15 -8.83 -3.45
C ARG A 43 9.16 -10.05 -4.36
N TYR A 44 9.28 -9.84 -5.67
CA TYR A 44 9.03 -10.88 -6.65
C TYR A 44 10.28 -11.38 -7.39
N GLN A 45 11.45 -10.79 -7.15
CA GLN A 45 12.70 -11.17 -7.82
C GLN A 45 13.87 -11.40 -6.85
N MET A 46 13.65 -11.30 -5.54
CA MET A 46 14.68 -11.51 -4.53
C MET A 46 14.14 -12.40 -3.41
N GLU A 47 15.06 -13.09 -2.73
CA GLU A 47 14.75 -13.99 -1.62
C GLU A 47 15.81 -13.86 -0.51
N GLY A 48 15.49 -14.38 0.68
CA GLY A 48 16.42 -14.46 1.81
C GLY A 48 17.03 -13.11 2.21
N ASP A 49 18.32 -13.12 2.53
CA ASP A 49 19.04 -11.95 3.03
C ASP A 49 19.06 -10.78 2.03
N ALA A 50 19.15 -11.07 0.72
CA ALA A 50 19.15 -10.05 -0.31
C ALA A 50 17.82 -9.27 -0.32
N GLN A 51 16.69 -9.99 -0.16
CA GLN A 51 15.37 -9.38 -0.06
C GLN A 51 15.24 -8.51 1.20
N LEU A 52 15.71 -9.00 2.36
CA LEU A 52 15.65 -8.24 3.61
C LEU A 52 16.49 -6.95 3.54
N GLN A 53 17.69 -7.02 2.95
CA GLN A 53 18.54 -5.84 2.76
C GLN A 53 17.92 -4.82 1.80
N ALA A 54 17.27 -5.29 0.72
CA ALA A 54 16.55 -4.41 -0.21
C ALA A 54 15.42 -3.66 0.50
N TYR A 55 14.65 -4.34 1.35
CA TYR A 55 13.61 -3.70 2.15
C TYR A 55 14.16 -2.70 3.18
N GLU A 56 15.30 -2.99 3.81
CA GLU A 56 15.94 -2.04 4.74
C GLU A 56 16.34 -0.74 4.06
N GLN A 57 16.94 -0.83 2.86
CA GLN A 57 17.28 0.32 2.04
C GLN A 57 16.03 1.10 1.60
N LEU A 58 14.99 0.37 1.17
CA LEU A 58 13.70 0.93 0.79
C LEU A 58 13.01 1.68 1.94
N MET A 59 13.01 1.12 3.16
CA MET A 59 12.46 1.80 4.33
C MET A 59 13.21 3.11 4.62
N ALA A 60 14.55 3.10 4.53
CA ALA A 60 15.35 4.30 4.72
C ALA A 60 15.07 5.37 3.66
N GLN A 61 14.82 4.97 2.41
CA GLN A 61 14.39 5.87 1.35
C GLN A 61 12.99 6.43 1.63
N ALA A 62 12.04 5.57 1.99
CA ALA A 62 10.67 5.98 2.29
C ALA A 62 10.58 6.98 3.46
N GLU A 63 11.46 6.88 4.47
CA GLU A 63 11.54 7.91 5.53
C GLU A 63 11.98 9.28 5.01
N LYS A 64 12.93 9.32 4.08
CA LYS A 64 13.36 10.58 3.44
C LYS A 64 12.24 11.16 2.58
N ASP A 65 11.56 10.31 1.81
CA ASP A 65 10.47 10.73 0.93
C ASP A 65 9.28 11.27 1.74
N LYS A 66 8.92 10.62 2.86
CA LYS A 66 7.88 11.16 3.76
C LYS A 66 8.25 12.54 4.33
N ALA A 67 9.52 12.75 4.68
CA ALA A 67 9.98 14.05 5.18
C ALA A 67 9.95 15.12 4.09
N ALA A 68 10.23 14.75 2.83
CA ALA A 68 10.18 15.65 1.68
C ALA A 68 8.74 15.94 1.20
N TYR A 69 7.84 14.96 1.34
CA TYR A 69 6.46 15.00 0.83
C TYR A 69 5.43 14.68 1.94
N PRO A 70 5.30 15.53 2.97
CA PRO A 70 4.45 15.27 4.13
C PRO A 70 2.94 15.20 3.80
N ASP A 71 2.53 15.71 2.64
CA ASP A 71 1.13 15.71 2.20
C ASP A 71 0.84 14.63 1.14
N SER A 72 1.80 13.76 0.81
CA SER A 72 1.64 12.71 -0.21
C SER A 72 1.11 11.42 0.38
N ALA A 73 -0.20 11.18 0.22
CA ALA A 73 -0.83 9.93 0.66
C ALA A 73 -0.14 8.69 0.07
N ASP A 74 0.27 8.72 -1.20
CA ASP A 74 0.92 7.61 -1.89
C ASP A 74 2.30 7.29 -1.28
N VAL A 75 3.09 8.29 -0.91
CA VAL A 75 4.39 8.09 -0.24
C VAL A 75 4.20 7.42 1.12
N PHE A 76 3.24 7.89 1.92
CA PHE A 76 2.92 7.26 3.20
C PHE A 76 2.39 5.82 3.01
N ALA A 77 1.52 5.59 2.03
CA ALA A 77 0.98 4.27 1.75
C ALA A 77 2.10 3.28 1.38
N TRP A 78 3.01 3.67 0.48
CA TRP A 78 4.16 2.85 0.11
C TRP A 78 5.13 2.61 1.26
N SER A 79 5.39 3.62 2.10
CA SER A 79 6.19 3.44 3.33
C SER A 79 5.56 2.38 4.25
N GLY A 80 4.25 2.45 4.43
CA GLY A 80 3.46 1.46 5.15
C GLY A 80 3.59 0.06 4.57
N ILE A 81 3.37 -0.11 3.27
CA ILE A 81 3.44 -1.39 2.55
C ILE A 81 4.83 -2.02 2.68
N ILE A 82 5.90 -1.24 2.48
CA ILE A 82 7.28 -1.72 2.58
C ILE A 82 7.55 -2.24 4.00
N LYS A 83 7.16 -1.49 5.03
CA LYS A 83 7.36 -1.88 6.43
C LYS A 83 6.56 -3.10 6.84
N ALA A 84 5.31 -3.23 6.38
CA ALA A 84 4.49 -4.42 6.61
C ALA A 84 5.12 -5.64 5.94
N THR A 85 5.58 -5.49 4.71
CA THR A 85 6.25 -6.54 3.95
C THR A 85 7.53 -7.01 4.64
N TYR A 86 8.37 -6.06 5.07
CA TYR A 86 9.59 -6.36 5.81
C TYR A 86 9.29 -7.04 7.15
N ALA A 87 8.27 -6.59 7.88
CA ALA A 87 7.87 -7.23 9.14
C ALA A 87 7.47 -8.70 8.93
N GLY A 88 6.69 -8.98 7.88
CA GLY A 88 6.31 -10.34 7.50
C GLY A 88 7.52 -11.20 7.12
N ALA A 89 8.40 -10.69 6.26
CA ALA A 89 9.59 -11.42 5.80
C ALA A 89 10.62 -11.66 6.92
N LYS A 90 10.83 -10.68 7.80
CA LYS A 90 11.77 -10.78 8.92
C LYS A 90 11.29 -11.73 10.02
N GLY A 91 9.98 -11.72 10.30
CA GLY A 91 9.38 -12.49 11.37
C GLY A 91 9.95 -12.20 12.76
N GLY A 92 9.49 -12.99 13.74
CA GLY A 92 9.94 -12.89 15.13
C GLY A 92 9.50 -11.62 15.87
N LEU A 93 9.79 -11.57 17.18
CA LEU A 93 9.36 -10.46 18.05
C LEU A 93 9.93 -9.10 17.63
N GLY A 94 11.11 -9.11 17.00
CA GLY A 94 11.77 -7.90 16.50
C GLY A 94 11.06 -7.24 15.30
N ALA A 95 10.17 -7.95 14.61
CA ALA A 95 9.40 -7.42 13.49
C ALA A 95 8.25 -6.49 13.93
N LEU A 96 7.77 -6.63 15.17
CA LEU A 96 6.57 -5.94 15.65
C LEU A 96 6.70 -4.41 15.63
N LYS A 97 7.90 -3.86 15.86
CA LYS A 97 8.14 -2.42 15.75
C LYS A 97 7.91 -1.89 14.33
N TYR A 98 8.22 -2.69 13.32
CA TYR A 98 8.00 -2.33 11.90
C TYR A 98 6.52 -2.45 11.54
N ALA A 99 5.82 -3.47 12.06
CA ALA A 99 4.36 -3.56 11.91
C ALA A 99 3.64 -2.35 12.55
N LYS A 100 4.06 -1.92 13.75
CA LYS A 100 3.52 -0.70 14.40
C LYS A 100 3.83 0.57 13.60
N SER A 101 5.05 0.69 13.07
CA SER A 101 5.42 1.83 12.23
C SER A 101 4.66 1.83 10.90
N SER A 102 4.45 0.65 10.30
CA SER A 102 3.62 0.48 9.10
C SER A 102 2.19 0.95 9.34
N LYS A 103 1.56 0.50 10.44
CA LYS A 103 0.23 0.95 10.84
C LYS A 103 0.13 2.47 10.89
N SER A 104 1.09 3.13 11.54
CA SER A 104 1.11 4.60 11.65
C SER A 104 1.17 5.30 10.30
N ASP A 105 1.99 4.80 9.37
CA ASP A 105 2.11 5.39 8.04
C ASP A 105 0.84 5.16 7.21
N LEU A 106 0.25 3.96 7.29
CA LEU A 106 -1.02 3.65 6.60
C LEU A 106 -2.17 4.49 7.14
N GLU A 107 -2.26 4.69 8.46
CA GLU A 107 -3.27 5.55 9.08
C GLU A 107 -3.08 7.02 8.64
N THR A 108 -1.83 7.47 8.48
CA THR A 108 -1.55 8.80 7.93
C THR A 108 -1.97 8.90 6.46
N ALA A 109 -1.64 7.90 5.64
CA ALA A 109 -2.02 7.84 4.22
C ALA A 109 -3.55 7.89 4.05
N LEU A 110 -4.29 7.10 4.83
CA LEU A 110 -5.74 7.05 4.81
C LEU A 110 -6.38 8.36 5.31
N GLY A 111 -5.73 9.06 6.24
CA GLY A 111 -6.15 10.39 6.68
C GLY A 111 -5.99 11.47 5.60
N LEU A 112 -4.95 11.34 4.75
CA LEU A 112 -4.73 12.24 3.61
C LEU A 112 -5.65 11.91 2.42
N ASN A 113 -5.80 10.62 2.11
CA ASN A 113 -6.68 10.13 1.06
C ASN A 113 -7.12 8.70 1.37
N GLU A 114 -8.38 8.54 1.77
CA GLU A 114 -8.95 7.22 2.10
C GLU A 114 -8.93 6.24 0.92
N ALA A 115 -9.04 6.75 -0.32
CA ALA A 115 -9.04 5.94 -1.53
C ALA A 115 -7.63 5.68 -2.11
N VAL A 116 -6.56 6.06 -1.40
CA VAL A 116 -5.17 5.96 -1.88
C VAL A 116 -4.85 4.55 -2.40
N MET A 117 -4.20 4.50 -3.57
CA MET A 117 -3.86 3.27 -4.29
C MET A 117 -5.07 2.33 -4.52
N ASP A 118 -6.24 2.89 -4.83
CA ASP A 118 -7.50 2.14 -5.04
C ASP A 118 -7.84 1.22 -3.84
N GLY A 119 -7.59 1.70 -2.61
CA GLY A 119 -7.79 0.92 -1.39
C GLY A 119 -6.62 -0.01 -1.02
N GLY A 120 -5.45 0.14 -1.65
CA GLY A 120 -4.25 -0.63 -1.33
C GLY A 120 -3.76 -0.43 0.12
N ALA A 121 -3.93 0.77 0.68
CA ALA A 121 -3.59 1.03 2.09
C ALA A 121 -4.51 0.25 3.04
N HIS A 122 -5.81 0.17 2.75
CA HIS A 122 -6.78 -0.63 3.49
C HIS A 122 -6.43 -2.13 3.46
N ASN A 123 -5.98 -2.67 2.32
CA ASN A 123 -5.52 -4.07 2.22
C ASN A 123 -4.41 -4.39 3.21
N THR A 124 -3.40 -3.52 3.25
CA THR A 124 -2.22 -3.73 4.08
C THR A 124 -2.56 -3.54 5.55
N LEU A 125 -3.34 -2.50 5.89
CA LEU A 125 -3.74 -2.24 7.26
C LEU A 125 -4.64 -3.37 7.81
N GLY A 126 -5.59 -3.84 7.00
CA GLY A 126 -6.40 -5.02 7.32
C GLY A 126 -5.55 -6.27 7.53
N THR A 127 -4.56 -6.49 6.66
CA THR A 127 -3.62 -7.62 6.81
C THR A 127 -2.84 -7.59 8.11
N LEU A 128 -2.34 -6.41 8.49
CA LEU A 128 -1.65 -6.26 9.77
C LEU A 128 -2.58 -6.61 10.94
N TYR A 129 -3.83 -6.16 10.92
CA TYR A 129 -4.76 -6.40 12.01
C TYR A 129 -5.01 -7.89 12.30
N TYR A 130 -5.06 -8.78 11.29
CA TYR A 130 -5.25 -10.21 11.58
C TYR A 130 -3.94 -11.00 11.71
N LYS A 131 -2.81 -10.49 11.20
CA LYS A 131 -1.51 -11.20 11.25
C LYS A 131 -0.65 -10.85 12.46
N VAL A 132 -0.83 -9.71 13.11
CA VAL A 132 -0.02 -9.34 14.29
C VAL A 132 -0.69 -9.80 15.60
N PRO A 133 0.08 -10.06 16.67
CA PRO A 133 -0.51 -10.38 17.97
C PRO A 133 -1.43 -9.26 18.49
N GLY A 134 -2.47 -9.65 19.23
CA GLY A 134 -3.35 -8.72 19.93
C GLY A 134 -2.71 -8.05 21.16
N TRP A 135 -3.54 -7.34 21.92
CA TRP A 135 -3.15 -6.75 23.20
C TRP A 135 -2.73 -7.85 24.21
N PRO A 136 -1.69 -7.63 25.06
CA PRO A 136 -0.94 -6.38 25.28
C PRO A 136 0.31 -6.19 24.40
N VAL A 137 0.64 -7.15 23.55
CA VAL A 137 1.92 -7.14 22.83
C VAL A 137 1.84 -6.28 21.55
N GLY A 138 0.82 -6.54 20.73
CA GLY A 138 0.59 -5.85 19.47
C GLY A 138 -0.77 -5.15 19.41
N PHE A 139 -1.33 -5.08 18.21
CA PHE A 139 -2.57 -4.36 17.90
C PHE A 139 -3.55 -5.20 17.07
N GLY A 140 -3.33 -6.52 17.01
CA GLY A 140 -4.16 -7.41 16.23
C GLY A 140 -5.61 -7.40 16.70
N ASP A 141 -6.52 -7.41 15.72
CA ASP A 141 -7.96 -7.23 15.88
C ASP A 141 -8.68 -7.70 14.61
N SER A 142 -9.24 -8.91 14.61
CA SER A 142 -9.88 -9.50 13.42
C SER A 142 -11.10 -8.73 12.94
N ASP A 143 -11.82 -8.04 13.83
CA ASP A 143 -12.98 -7.23 13.44
C ASP A 143 -12.53 -6.02 12.63
N LYS A 144 -11.47 -5.34 13.08
CA LYS A 144 -10.84 -4.25 12.31
C LYS A 144 -10.23 -4.76 11.01
N ALA A 145 -9.63 -5.95 11.01
CA ALA A 145 -9.11 -6.55 9.79
C ALA A 145 -10.20 -6.67 8.72
N LYS A 146 -11.36 -7.22 9.10
CA LYS A 146 -12.52 -7.38 8.22
C LYS A 146 -13.02 -6.03 7.70
N GLU A 147 -13.17 -5.04 8.58
CA GLU A 147 -13.63 -3.69 8.20
C GLU A 147 -12.72 -3.08 7.12
N GLN A 148 -11.41 -3.11 7.34
CA GLN A 148 -10.44 -2.54 6.42
C GLN A 148 -10.44 -3.28 5.06
N LEU A 149 -10.46 -4.61 5.08
CA LEU A 149 -10.46 -5.39 3.83
C LEU A 149 -11.77 -5.22 3.04
N GLN A 150 -12.92 -5.11 3.72
CA GLN A 150 -14.19 -4.79 3.08
C GLN A 150 -14.17 -3.38 2.47
N ARG A 151 -13.52 -2.41 3.11
CA ARG A 151 -13.34 -1.08 2.54
C ARG A 151 -12.48 -1.12 1.28
N SER A 152 -11.41 -1.91 1.26
CA SER A 152 -10.60 -2.11 0.05
C SER A 152 -11.40 -2.74 -1.08
N LEU A 153 -12.20 -3.78 -0.80
CA LEU A 153 -13.10 -4.39 -1.78
C LEU A 153 -14.12 -3.40 -2.33
N ALA A 154 -14.67 -2.51 -1.50
CA ALA A 154 -15.62 -1.49 -1.94
C ALA A 154 -14.97 -0.48 -2.90
N LEU A 155 -13.71 -0.11 -2.65
CA LEU A 155 -12.95 0.81 -3.50
C LEU A 155 -12.49 0.17 -4.81
N ASN A 156 -12.11 -1.11 -4.78
CA ASN A 156 -11.63 -1.84 -5.97
C ASN A 156 -12.21 -3.26 -6.04
N PRO A 157 -13.49 -3.42 -6.40
CA PRO A 157 -14.18 -4.72 -6.33
C PRO A 157 -13.67 -5.76 -7.33
N LYS A 158 -12.98 -5.33 -8.39
CA LYS A 158 -12.42 -6.19 -9.43
C LYS A 158 -10.89 -6.26 -9.38
N GLY A 159 -10.27 -5.66 -8.36
CA GLY A 159 -8.82 -5.62 -8.21
C GLY A 159 -8.26 -6.97 -7.80
N ILE A 160 -7.07 -7.30 -8.31
CA ILE A 160 -6.36 -8.52 -7.93
C ILE A 160 -5.99 -8.51 -6.44
N ASP A 161 -5.45 -7.40 -5.95
CA ASP A 161 -4.97 -7.28 -4.57
C ASP A 161 -6.13 -7.33 -3.57
N SER A 162 -7.19 -6.54 -3.77
CA SER A 162 -8.35 -6.49 -2.85
C SER A 162 -9.05 -7.84 -2.70
N ASN A 163 -9.24 -8.57 -3.81
CA ASN A 163 -9.83 -9.90 -3.77
C ASN A 163 -8.87 -10.93 -3.15
N TYR A 164 -7.57 -10.88 -3.47
CA TYR A 164 -6.58 -11.77 -2.84
C TYR A 164 -6.50 -11.57 -1.33
N PHE A 165 -6.35 -10.34 -0.84
CA PHE A 165 -6.18 -10.07 0.59
C PHE A 165 -7.44 -10.39 1.40
N TYR A 166 -8.63 -10.20 0.84
CA TYR A 166 -9.85 -10.67 1.50
C TYR A 166 -9.96 -12.20 1.50
N GLY A 167 -9.57 -12.87 0.40
CA GLY A 167 -9.47 -14.33 0.36
C GLY A 167 -8.50 -14.88 1.41
N GLU A 168 -7.32 -14.27 1.53
CA GLU A 168 -6.33 -14.61 2.57
C GLU A 168 -6.89 -14.47 3.99
N PHE A 169 -7.65 -13.41 4.25
CA PHE A 169 -8.32 -13.21 5.53
C PHE A 169 -9.36 -14.31 5.78
N LEU A 170 -10.22 -14.62 4.82
CA LEU A 170 -11.21 -15.69 4.95
C LEU A 170 -10.55 -17.04 5.23
N ARG A 171 -9.45 -17.36 4.51
CA ARG A 171 -8.65 -18.56 4.77
C ARG A 171 -8.13 -18.57 6.20
N ASP A 172 -7.58 -17.46 6.68
CA ASP A 172 -7.07 -17.33 8.05
C ASP A 172 -8.16 -17.50 9.11
N GLN A 173 -9.41 -17.14 8.78
CA GLN A 173 -10.58 -17.39 9.62
C GLN A 173 -11.18 -18.80 9.46
N GLY A 174 -10.64 -19.65 8.58
CA GLY A 174 -11.13 -21.00 8.30
C GLY A 174 -12.31 -21.08 7.33
N ASP A 175 -12.70 -19.97 6.70
CA ASP A 175 -13.70 -19.95 5.63
C ASP A 175 -13.03 -20.24 4.28
N TYR A 176 -12.67 -21.51 4.06
CA TYR A 176 -11.96 -21.93 2.85
C TYR A 176 -12.81 -21.81 1.59
N GLN A 177 -14.12 -22.06 1.69
CA GLN A 177 -15.03 -21.93 0.56
C GLN A 177 -15.16 -20.45 0.13
N GLY A 178 -15.30 -19.54 1.10
CA GLY A 178 -15.27 -18.11 0.84
C GLY A 178 -13.93 -17.67 0.27
N ALA A 179 -12.81 -18.12 0.84
CA ALA A 179 -11.47 -17.82 0.36
C ALA A 179 -11.31 -18.20 -1.12
N TRP A 180 -11.69 -19.43 -1.50
CA TRP A 180 -11.65 -19.92 -2.88
C TRP A 180 -12.40 -18.99 -3.85
N GLN A 181 -13.62 -18.57 -3.50
CA GLN A 181 -14.41 -17.67 -4.36
C GLN A 181 -13.74 -16.31 -4.58
N TYR A 182 -13.03 -15.78 -3.59
CA TYR A 182 -12.31 -14.52 -3.74
C TYR A 182 -10.98 -14.69 -4.48
N TYR A 183 -10.31 -15.83 -4.33
CA TYR A 183 -9.14 -16.17 -5.15
C TYR A 183 -9.50 -16.31 -6.64
N GLU A 184 -10.63 -16.93 -6.98
CA GLU A 184 -11.13 -16.96 -8.36
C GLU A 184 -11.36 -15.55 -8.94
N LYS A 185 -11.92 -14.63 -8.14
CA LYS A 185 -12.07 -13.23 -8.54
C LYS A 185 -10.72 -12.53 -8.74
N ALA A 186 -9.73 -12.83 -7.89
CA ALA A 186 -8.38 -12.28 -8.04
C ALA A 186 -7.73 -12.78 -9.35
N LEU A 187 -7.86 -14.06 -9.70
CA LEU A 187 -7.39 -14.59 -10.98
C LEU A 187 -8.16 -14.02 -12.19
N ALA A 188 -9.44 -13.70 -12.03
CA ALA A 188 -10.23 -13.05 -13.07
C ALA A 188 -9.97 -11.54 -13.23
N ALA A 189 -9.19 -10.92 -12.34
CA ALA A 189 -8.93 -9.48 -12.37
C ALA A 189 -8.23 -9.04 -13.67
N PRO A 190 -8.57 -7.86 -14.23
CA PRO A 190 -7.92 -7.35 -15.42
C PRO A 190 -6.43 -7.04 -15.15
N PRO A 191 -5.55 -7.22 -16.14
CA PRO A 191 -4.14 -6.87 -15.99
C PRO A 191 -3.96 -5.35 -15.84
N ARG A 192 -2.97 -4.96 -15.04
CA ARG A 192 -2.48 -3.59 -14.88
C ARG A 192 -1.27 -3.39 -15.78
N PRO A 193 -1.40 -2.72 -16.94
CA PRO A 193 -0.29 -2.61 -17.92
C PRO A 193 0.98 -1.99 -17.35
N ALA A 194 0.84 -1.12 -16.34
CA ALA A 194 1.96 -0.47 -15.66
C ALA A 194 2.60 -1.33 -14.55
N ARG A 195 2.01 -2.48 -14.18
CA ARG A 195 2.45 -3.34 -13.08
C ARG A 195 2.50 -4.85 -13.43
N PRO A 196 3.09 -5.24 -14.58
CA PRO A 196 3.08 -6.64 -15.01
C PRO A 196 3.83 -7.58 -14.06
N LEU A 197 4.90 -7.09 -13.40
CA LEU A 197 5.65 -7.87 -12.42
C LEU A 197 4.80 -8.19 -11.18
N ALA A 198 4.16 -7.17 -10.61
CA ALA A 198 3.27 -7.34 -9.47
C ALA A 198 2.07 -8.25 -9.79
N ASP A 199 1.47 -8.11 -10.98
CA ASP A 199 0.35 -8.95 -11.38
C ASP A 199 0.77 -10.41 -11.54
N SER A 200 1.89 -10.68 -12.19
CA SER A 200 2.40 -12.05 -12.32
C SER A 200 2.71 -12.65 -10.95
N GLY A 201 3.40 -11.91 -10.09
CA GLY A 201 3.76 -12.36 -8.75
C GLY A 201 2.52 -12.64 -7.89
N ARG A 202 1.54 -11.73 -7.91
CA ARG A 202 0.29 -11.91 -7.17
C ARG A 202 -0.54 -13.07 -7.69
N ARG A 203 -0.58 -13.32 -9.00
CA ARG A 203 -1.28 -14.49 -9.57
C ARG A 203 -0.67 -15.80 -9.06
N GLY A 204 0.66 -15.90 -9.03
CA GLY A 204 1.36 -17.03 -8.42
C GLY A 204 0.98 -17.19 -6.94
N GLU A 205 1.00 -16.11 -6.15
CA GLU A 205 0.57 -16.16 -4.74
C GLU A 205 -0.89 -16.59 -4.56
N VAL A 206 -1.78 -16.26 -5.50
CA VAL A 206 -3.18 -16.70 -5.49
C VAL A 206 -3.26 -18.21 -5.81
N GLU A 207 -2.54 -18.67 -6.83
CA GLU A 207 -2.49 -20.09 -7.21
C GLU A 207 -1.95 -20.96 -6.08
N ASP A 208 -0.85 -20.53 -5.44
CA ASP A 208 -0.29 -21.20 -4.26
C ASP A 208 -1.29 -21.24 -3.10
N ALA A 209 -2.02 -20.14 -2.86
CA ALA A 209 -3.02 -20.08 -1.80
C ALA A 209 -4.23 -20.98 -2.06
N MET A 210 -4.65 -21.12 -3.32
CA MET A 210 -5.73 -22.03 -3.72
C MET A 210 -5.30 -23.50 -3.57
N GLU A 211 -4.08 -23.85 -3.98
CA GLU A 211 -3.56 -25.20 -3.80
C GLU A 211 -3.45 -25.56 -2.31
N ALA A 212 -3.01 -24.62 -1.47
CA ALA A 212 -2.88 -24.83 -0.03
C ALA A 212 -4.21 -25.12 0.70
N ILE A 213 -5.36 -24.72 0.15
CA ILE A 213 -6.68 -24.95 0.76
C ILE A 213 -7.47 -26.06 0.06
N ARG A 214 -6.93 -26.65 -1.00
CA ARG A 214 -7.67 -27.56 -1.88
C ARG A 214 -8.24 -28.77 -1.13
N THR A 215 -7.45 -29.34 -0.23
CA THR A 215 -7.85 -30.49 0.59
C THR A 215 -8.90 -30.16 1.64
N GLU A 216 -9.08 -28.89 1.98
CA GLU A 216 -10.09 -28.43 2.95
C GLU A 216 -11.47 -28.25 2.30
N LEU A 217 -11.57 -28.42 0.97
CA LEU A 217 -12.79 -28.28 0.18
C LEU A 217 -13.40 -29.62 -0.27
N ASP A 218 -12.69 -30.72 -0.08
CA ASP A 218 -13.11 -32.10 -0.40
C ASP A 218 -13.96 -32.72 0.73
#